data_AF-A0A2A5DM43-F1
#
_entry.id   AF-A0A2A5DM43-F1
#
_cell.length_a   1.000
_cell.length_b   1.000
_cell.length_c   1.000
_cell.angle_alpha   90.00
_cell.angle_beta   90.00
_cell.angle_gamma   90.00
#
_symmetry.space_group_name_H-M   'P 1'
#
loop_
_entity.id
_entity.type
_entity.pdbx_description
1 polymer ?
#
loop_
_entity_poly.entity_id
_entity_poly.type
_entity_poly.pdbx_seq_one_letter_code
_entity_poly.pdbx_strand_id
1 'polypeptide(L)'
;MCLNVCVSADEVVLKPADGMIKAAQNDLAKYEKQAKGIAPGNKNSVNRITRFLPMIKGRLASSKNKTDPSWVQTNKRLEVLIATLAALKDGKKAPAAKVKDVQKKGSSNMTDPEIAKKYNADYNALRNELKPLRGPDYANAATVSKYQARFVTLNKLVNSYKDPTLPYAVQSKKYVAALEKWFNNYVNKYKSAGTSKPTAKTTAKPADASAPLDYMNKRALMFFEKDYDRYAVNFKTVDPTKVDQLTGNIKALETRYSKFTATNHAKVIDARKRLDALKKKLDDPSVAAAVAKNKAEAERLSKIVKLDYRQSSALASGVGRVKSVGEDLEKYKKVTVLKDAPKPGLSLIRELDIILKRMKDDGVPEDNETYIETK
;
A
#
# COMPACT_ATOMS: atom_id res chain seq x y z
N MET A 1 -32.77 27.99 13.77
CA MET A 1 -31.80 27.50 12.75
C MET A 1 -30.97 26.39 13.39
N CYS A 2 -31.19 25.13 13.00
CA CYS A 2 -30.49 23.97 13.58
C CYS A 2 -29.31 23.55 12.69
N LEU A 3 -28.09 23.82 13.12
CA LEU A 3 -26.88 23.35 12.46
C LEU A 3 -26.60 21.90 12.88
N ASN A 4 -27.00 20.95 12.02
CA ASN A 4 -26.56 19.56 12.07
C ASN A 4 -25.15 19.45 11.48
N VAL A 5 -24.12 19.55 12.33
CA VAL A 5 -22.75 19.20 11.93
C VAL A 5 -22.58 17.69 12.04
N CYS A 6 -22.80 16.98 10.93
CA CYS A 6 -22.42 15.57 10.80
C CYS A 6 -20.90 15.48 10.63
N VAL A 7 -20.15 15.45 11.73
CA VAL A 7 -18.73 15.09 11.70
C VAL A 7 -18.64 13.60 11.33
N SER A 8 -18.31 13.33 10.07
CA SER A 8 -17.95 11.97 9.64
C SER A 8 -16.62 11.63 10.28
N ALA A 9 -16.66 10.84 11.36
CA ALA A 9 -15.45 10.29 11.95
C ALA A 9 -14.81 9.33 10.94
N ASP A 10 -13.69 9.75 10.34
CA ASP A 10 -12.84 8.85 9.55
C ASP A 10 -12.41 7.69 10.44
N GLU A 11 -12.94 6.52 10.12
CA GLU A 11 -12.73 5.29 10.86
C GLU A 11 -11.28 4.83 10.65
N VAL A 12 -10.51 4.74 11.74
CA VAL A 12 -9.11 4.30 11.68
C VAL A 12 -9.09 2.83 11.27
N VAL A 13 -8.73 2.54 10.02
CA VAL A 13 -8.60 1.17 9.52
C VAL A 13 -7.31 0.57 10.08
N LEU A 14 -7.44 -0.30 11.08
CA LEU A 14 -6.30 -1.04 11.64
C LEU A 14 -5.78 -2.07 10.63
N LYS A 15 -4.46 -2.20 10.53
CA LYS A 15 -3.81 -3.21 9.69
C LYS A 15 -4.29 -4.61 10.14
N PRO A 16 -4.85 -5.43 9.24
CA PRO A 16 -5.36 -6.75 9.60
C PRO A 16 -4.22 -7.70 10.00
N ALA A 17 -4.44 -8.46 11.07
CA ALA A 17 -3.47 -9.45 11.54
C ALA A 17 -3.35 -10.69 10.65
N ASP A 18 -4.41 -11.06 9.94
CA ASP A 18 -4.39 -12.15 8.95
C ASP A 18 -5.31 -11.89 7.75
N GLY A 19 -5.27 -12.83 6.79
CA GLY A 19 -6.09 -12.77 5.58
C GLY A 19 -7.60 -12.87 5.83
N MET A 20 -8.03 -13.54 6.91
CA MET A 20 -9.46 -13.68 7.25
C MET A 20 -10.02 -12.35 7.77
N ILE A 21 -9.28 -11.68 8.66
CA ILE A 21 -9.63 -10.35 9.16
C ILE A 21 -9.62 -9.34 8.01
N LYS A 22 -8.61 -9.38 7.12
CA LYS A 22 -8.55 -8.51 5.95
C LYS A 22 -9.79 -8.68 5.05
N ALA A 23 -10.17 -9.92 4.75
CA ALA A 23 -11.35 -10.20 3.93
C ALA A 23 -12.64 -9.71 4.62
N ALA A 24 -12.79 -9.97 5.91
CA ALA A 24 -13.95 -9.51 6.69
C ALA A 24 -14.05 -7.97 6.73
N GLN A 25 -12.92 -7.26 6.88
CA GLN A 25 -12.88 -5.79 6.82
C GLN A 25 -13.34 -5.25 5.45
N ASN A 26 -12.88 -5.88 4.36
CA ASN A 26 -13.27 -5.48 3.00
C ASN A 26 -14.77 -5.70 2.75
N ASP A 27 -15.29 -6.87 3.17
CA ASP A 27 -16.71 -7.21 3.05
C ASP A 27 -17.56 -6.21 3.86
N LEU A 28 -17.18 -5.93 5.12
CA LEU A 28 -17.88 -4.95 5.96
C LEU A 28 -17.90 -3.55 5.35
N ALA A 29 -16.76 -3.03 4.88
CA ALA A 29 -16.71 -1.70 4.27
C ALA A 29 -17.68 -1.58 3.07
N LYS A 30 -17.79 -2.65 2.27
CA LYS A 30 -18.74 -2.73 1.16
C LYS A 30 -20.19 -2.69 1.65
N TYR A 31 -20.55 -3.54 2.62
CA TYR A 31 -21.94 -3.66 3.07
C TYR A 31 -22.39 -2.49 3.94
N GLU A 32 -21.50 -1.87 4.72
CA GLU A 32 -21.79 -0.63 5.44
C GLU A 32 -22.07 0.52 4.47
N LYS A 33 -21.30 0.63 3.38
CA LYS A 33 -21.56 1.63 2.33
C LYS A 33 -22.92 1.39 1.66
N GLN A 34 -23.29 0.14 1.41
CA GLN A 34 -24.62 -0.20 0.88
C GLN A 34 -25.73 0.14 1.88
N ALA A 35 -25.55 -0.21 3.16
CA ALA A 35 -26.54 0.04 4.21
C ALA A 35 -26.83 1.52 4.42
N LYS A 36 -25.85 2.41 4.25
CA LYS A 36 -26.04 3.88 4.33
C LYS A 36 -27.04 4.43 3.31
N GLY A 37 -27.20 3.77 2.15
CA GLY A 37 -28.12 4.19 1.09
C GLY A 37 -29.51 3.56 1.17
N ILE A 38 -29.78 2.69 2.14
CA ILE A 38 -31.06 1.98 2.24
C ILE A 38 -32.10 2.84 2.94
N ALA A 39 -33.23 3.09 2.27
CA ALA A 39 -34.39 3.72 2.89
C ALA A 39 -34.98 2.81 3.99
N PRO A 40 -35.41 3.36 5.15
CA PRO A 40 -36.10 2.59 6.18
C PRO A 40 -37.30 1.85 5.60
N GLY A 41 -37.46 0.57 5.96
CA GLY A 41 -38.58 -0.26 5.48
C GLY A 41 -38.34 -0.99 4.15
N ASN A 42 -37.22 -0.74 3.46
CA ASN A 42 -36.86 -1.53 2.27
C ASN A 42 -36.31 -2.93 2.65
N LYS A 43 -37.24 -3.84 2.94
CA LYS A 43 -36.97 -5.22 3.40
C LYS A 43 -36.11 -6.01 2.40
N ASN A 44 -36.27 -5.78 1.10
CA ASN A 44 -35.54 -6.53 0.07
C ASN A 44 -34.04 -6.24 0.11
N SER A 45 -33.66 -4.96 0.14
CA SER A 45 -32.26 -4.54 0.24
C SER A 45 -31.63 -4.98 1.56
N VAL A 46 -32.35 -4.84 2.67
CA VAL A 46 -31.88 -5.30 3.99
C VAL A 46 -31.65 -6.81 4.00
N ASN A 47 -32.63 -7.60 3.54
CA ASN A 47 -32.51 -9.07 3.49
C ASN A 47 -31.34 -9.52 2.61
N ARG A 48 -31.09 -8.82 1.49
CA ARG A 48 -29.95 -9.12 0.62
C ARG A 48 -28.62 -8.98 1.35
N ILE A 49 -28.43 -7.89 2.12
CA ILE A 49 -27.19 -7.70 2.91
C ILE A 49 -27.12 -8.72 4.05
N THR A 50 -28.21 -8.94 4.77
CA THR A 50 -28.26 -9.87 5.91
C THR A 50 -27.81 -11.30 5.55
N ARG A 51 -28.10 -11.77 4.33
CA ARG A 51 -27.67 -13.10 3.83
C ARG A 51 -26.15 -13.28 3.78
N PHE A 52 -25.37 -12.20 3.68
CA PHE A 52 -23.92 -12.27 3.61
C PHE A 52 -23.23 -12.15 4.98
N LEU A 53 -23.94 -11.71 6.02
CA LEU A 53 -23.36 -11.54 7.37
C LEU A 53 -22.82 -12.84 7.98
N PRO A 54 -23.47 -14.02 7.81
CA PRO A 54 -22.92 -15.29 8.29
C PRO A 54 -21.54 -15.60 7.71
N MET A 55 -21.26 -15.21 6.46
CA MET A 55 -19.94 -15.41 5.85
C MET A 55 -18.87 -14.57 6.54
N ILE A 56 -19.15 -13.29 6.82
CA ILE A 56 -18.24 -12.39 7.55
C ILE A 56 -17.98 -12.94 8.97
N LYS A 57 -19.04 -13.39 9.65
CA LYS A 57 -18.95 -14.03 10.96
C LYS A 57 -18.11 -15.31 10.90
N GLY A 58 -18.28 -16.13 9.87
CA GLY A 58 -17.49 -17.35 9.64
C GLY A 58 -16.00 -17.06 9.42
N ARG A 59 -15.67 -16.03 8.63
CA ARG A 59 -14.28 -15.58 8.44
C ARG A 59 -13.65 -15.14 9.76
N LEU A 60 -14.36 -14.30 10.54
CA LEU A 60 -13.87 -13.87 11.86
C LEU A 60 -13.74 -15.04 12.84
N ALA A 61 -14.69 -15.97 12.87
CA ALA A 61 -14.63 -17.15 13.73
C ALA A 61 -13.45 -18.08 13.40
N SER A 62 -13.06 -18.13 12.11
CA SER A 62 -11.94 -18.94 11.59
C SER A 62 -10.58 -18.28 11.75
N SER A 63 -10.52 -16.99 12.09
CA SER A 63 -9.25 -16.31 12.37
C SER A 63 -8.60 -16.88 13.63
N LYS A 64 -7.28 -17.09 13.57
CA LYS A 64 -6.46 -17.49 14.73
C LYS A 64 -6.15 -16.30 15.65
N ASN A 65 -6.37 -15.07 15.19
CA ASN A 65 -5.97 -13.83 15.85
C ASN A 65 -7.17 -13.12 16.52
N LYS A 66 -8.02 -13.86 17.24
CA LYS A 66 -9.27 -13.32 17.85
C LYS A 66 -9.04 -12.23 18.89
N THR A 67 -7.85 -12.21 19.50
CA THR A 67 -7.47 -11.18 20.47
C THR A 67 -6.78 -9.97 19.83
N ASP A 68 -6.51 -10.02 18.52
CA ASP A 68 -5.91 -8.89 17.82
C ASP A 68 -6.93 -7.76 17.69
N PRO A 69 -6.56 -6.50 17.92
CA PRO A 69 -7.53 -5.42 17.87
C PRO A 69 -8.09 -5.14 16.49
N SER A 70 -7.41 -5.54 15.40
CA SER A 70 -8.02 -5.53 14.07
C SER A 70 -9.20 -6.51 14.02
N TRP A 71 -9.11 -7.68 14.67
CA TRP A 71 -10.24 -8.60 14.82
C TRP A 71 -11.35 -7.99 15.67
N VAL A 72 -11.03 -7.46 16.86
CA VAL A 72 -12.04 -6.91 17.78
C VAL A 72 -12.80 -5.75 17.16
N GLN A 73 -12.09 -4.83 16.51
CA GLN A 73 -12.71 -3.71 15.79
C GLN A 73 -13.65 -4.23 14.70
N THR A 74 -13.21 -5.22 13.91
CA THR A 74 -13.99 -5.79 12.82
C THR A 74 -15.23 -6.52 13.34
N ASN A 75 -15.12 -7.25 14.46
CA ASN A 75 -16.27 -7.89 15.12
C ASN A 75 -17.27 -6.85 15.64
N LYS A 76 -16.80 -5.78 16.28
CA LYS A 76 -17.67 -4.69 16.75
C LYS A 76 -18.42 -4.00 15.60
N ARG A 77 -17.74 -3.75 14.48
CA ARG A 77 -18.38 -3.22 13.25
C ARG A 77 -19.47 -4.14 12.72
N LEU A 78 -19.21 -5.45 12.70
CA LEU A 78 -20.21 -6.45 12.30
C LEU A 78 -21.45 -6.40 13.20
N GLU A 79 -21.29 -6.30 14.52
CA GLU A 79 -22.41 -6.17 15.46
C GLU A 79 -23.21 -4.88 15.23
N VAL A 80 -22.53 -3.76 14.99
CA VAL A 80 -23.17 -2.47 14.65
C VAL A 80 -23.95 -2.57 13.35
N LEU A 81 -23.39 -3.22 12.33
CA LEU A 81 -24.08 -3.43 11.05
C LEU A 81 -25.32 -4.33 11.21
N ILE A 82 -25.21 -5.41 11.99
CA ILE A 82 -26.36 -6.29 12.32
C ILE A 82 -27.47 -5.48 13.00
N ALA A 83 -27.14 -4.69 14.02
CA ALA A 83 -28.11 -3.84 14.71
C ALA A 83 -28.74 -2.79 13.78
N THR A 84 -27.94 -2.20 12.89
CA THR A 84 -28.40 -1.22 11.90
C THR A 84 -29.39 -1.84 10.91
N LEU A 85 -29.07 -3.02 10.39
CA LEU A 85 -29.94 -3.74 9.46
C LEU A 85 -31.23 -4.22 10.13
N ALA A 86 -31.18 -4.65 11.39
CA ALA A 86 -32.37 -4.98 12.16
C ALA A 86 -33.30 -3.76 12.30
N ALA A 87 -32.75 -2.59 12.68
CA ALA A 87 -33.54 -1.36 12.78
C ALA A 87 -34.15 -0.94 11.43
N LEU A 88 -33.38 -1.02 10.33
CA LEU A 88 -33.87 -0.72 8.98
C LEU A 88 -34.98 -1.68 8.53
N LYS A 89 -34.89 -2.96 8.93
CA LYS A 89 -35.91 -3.99 8.66
C LYS A 89 -37.25 -3.64 9.31
N ASP A 90 -37.20 -3.08 10.51
CA ASP A 90 -38.36 -2.66 11.30
C ASP A 90 -38.92 -1.30 10.86
N GLY A 91 -38.41 -0.72 9.76
CA GLY A 91 -38.82 0.61 9.30
C GLY A 91 -38.30 1.75 10.18
N LYS A 92 -37.45 1.47 11.17
CA LYS A 92 -36.85 2.48 12.03
C LYS A 92 -35.68 3.11 11.31
N LYS A 93 -35.53 4.43 11.47
CA LYS A 93 -34.32 5.15 11.05
C LYS A 93 -33.14 4.53 11.81
N ALA A 94 -32.08 4.17 11.08
CA ALA A 94 -30.90 3.55 11.67
C ALA A 94 -30.47 4.32 12.93
N PRO A 95 -30.29 3.63 14.09
CA PRO A 95 -29.87 4.32 15.29
C PRO A 95 -28.51 4.97 15.02
N ALA A 96 -28.46 6.30 15.10
CA ALA A 96 -27.18 6.99 15.22
C ALA A 96 -26.48 6.37 16.42
N ALA A 97 -25.30 5.76 16.22
CA ALA A 97 -24.63 4.96 17.22
C ALA A 97 -24.43 5.75 18.53
N LYS A 98 -25.38 5.62 19.47
CA LYS A 98 -25.30 6.18 20.81
C LYS A 98 -24.74 5.09 21.71
N VAL A 99 -23.42 5.06 21.82
CA VAL A 99 -22.75 4.33 22.90
C VAL A 99 -23.02 5.13 24.19
N LYS A 100 -23.73 4.53 25.14
CA LYS A 100 -23.94 5.15 26.47
C LYS A 100 -22.63 5.05 27.25
N ASP A 101 -21.92 6.17 27.36
CA ASP A 101 -20.77 6.34 28.26
C ASP A 101 -21.24 6.71 29.67
N VAL A 102 -20.86 5.90 30.66
CA VAL A 102 -20.97 6.23 32.08
C VAL A 102 -19.84 7.19 32.41
N GLN A 103 -20.16 8.47 32.58
CA GLN A 103 -19.21 9.50 32.99
C GLN A 103 -18.86 9.37 34.48
N LYS A 104 -17.60 9.01 34.79
CA LYS A 104 -16.96 9.37 36.06
C LYS A 104 -15.95 10.48 35.80
N LYS A 105 -16.14 11.58 36.52
CA LYS A 105 -15.54 12.91 36.32
C LYS A 105 -14.10 12.91 36.85
N GLY A 106 -13.14 13.31 36.01
CA GLY A 106 -11.76 13.56 36.45
C GLY A 106 -10.75 13.66 35.30
N SER A 107 -10.51 14.90 34.85
CA SER A 107 -9.37 15.36 34.02
C SER A 107 -9.30 14.88 32.55
N SER A 108 -9.42 15.87 31.64
CA SER A 108 -9.49 15.78 30.17
C SER A 108 -10.79 15.11 29.65
N ASN A 109 -11.70 15.92 29.11
CA ASN A 109 -13.02 15.50 28.62
C ASN A 109 -12.97 14.62 27.35
N MET A 110 -11.87 13.92 27.10
CA MET A 110 -11.77 12.97 25.99
C MET A 110 -12.46 11.67 26.40
N THR A 111 -13.30 11.16 25.51
CA THR A 111 -13.84 9.79 25.57
C THR A 111 -12.73 8.79 25.27
N ASP A 112 -12.86 7.54 25.71
CA ASP A 112 -11.84 6.52 25.45
C ASP A 112 -11.52 6.34 23.95
N PRO A 113 -12.49 6.41 23.02
CA PRO A 113 -12.21 6.45 21.58
C PRO A 113 -11.37 7.67 21.14
N GLU A 114 -11.59 8.85 21.72
CA GLU A 114 -10.82 10.05 21.40
C GLU A 114 -9.39 9.95 21.96
N ILE A 115 -9.24 9.40 23.17
CA ILE A 115 -7.93 9.09 23.75
C ILE A 115 -7.19 8.11 22.84
N ALA A 116 -7.86 7.05 22.35
CA ALA A 116 -7.26 6.08 21.44
C ALA A 116 -6.85 6.71 20.10
N LYS A 117 -7.68 7.58 19.54
CA LYS A 117 -7.36 8.31 18.31
C LYS A 117 -6.13 9.20 18.50
N LYS A 118 -6.09 9.96 19.60
CA LYS A 118 -4.97 10.85 19.93
C LYS A 118 -3.69 10.07 20.22
N TYR A 119 -3.78 9.01 21.02
CA TYR A 119 -2.67 8.10 21.28
C TYR A 119 -2.08 7.54 19.97
N ASN A 120 -2.92 7.04 19.06
CA ASN A 120 -2.45 6.48 17.79
C ASN A 120 -1.76 7.53 16.91
N ALA A 121 -2.28 8.76 16.87
CA ALA A 121 -1.65 9.86 16.15
C ALA A 121 -0.28 10.21 16.75
N ASP A 122 -0.22 10.44 18.06
CA ASP A 122 1.01 10.83 18.77
C ASP A 122 2.06 9.70 18.74
N TYR A 123 1.64 8.43 18.83
CA TYR A 123 2.50 7.26 18.73
C TYR A 123 3.12 7.13 17.33
N ASN A 124 2.32 7.28 16.27
CA ASN A 124 2.81 7.22 14.90
C ASN A 124 3.76 8.38 14.57
N ALA A 125 3.46 9.58 15.07
CA ALA A 125 4.34 10.74 14.96
C ALA A 125 5.69 10.46 15.63
N LEU A 126 5.68 10.02 16.90
CA LEU A 126 6.90 9.66 17.63
C LEU A 126 7.70 8.58 16.90
N ARG A 127 7.05 7.52 16.42
CA ARG A 127 7.72 6.45 15.67
C ARG A 127 8.38 6.96 14.38
N ASN A 128 7.72 7.86 13.66
CA ASN A 128 8.27 8.46 12.46
C ASN A 128 9.44 9.41 12.76
N GLU A 129 9.39 10.15 13.86
CA GLU A 129 10.49 10.99 14.33
C GLU A 129 11.71 10.18 14.78
N LEU A 130 11.51 8.99 15.35
CA LEU A 130 12.60 8.10 15.77
C LEU A 130 13.28 7.38 14.59
N LYS A 131 12.57 7.18 13.48
CA LYS A 131 13.06 6.45 12.30
C LYS A 131 14.32 7.03 11.63
N PRO A 132 14.46 8.36 11.43
CA PRO A 132 15.66 8.93 10.82
C PRO A 132 16.87 8.99 11.76
N LEU A 133 16.68 8.82 13.08
CA LEU A 133 17.76 8.92 14.05
C LEU A 133 18.85 7.87 13.81
N ARG A 134 20.09 8.31 13.98
CA ARG A 134 21.31 7.51 13.83
C ARG A 134 21.95 7.29 15.19
N GLY A 135 22.94 6.39 15.23
CA GLY A 135 23.65 6.04 16.46
C GLY A 135 24.08 7.23 17.33
N PRO A 136 24.75 8.25 16.76
CA PRO A 136 25.17 9.43 17.52
C PRO A 136 24.02 10.21 18.16
N ASP A 137 22.83 10.24 17.53
CA ASP A 137 21.67 10.95 18.07
C ASP A 137 21.18 10.33 19.39
N TYR A 138 21.35 9.01 19.56
CA TYR A 138 21.00 8.30 20.80
C TYR A 138 22.02 8.50 21.93
N ALA A 139 23.20 9.03 21.63
CA ALA A 139 24.19 9.43 22.63
C ALA A 139 24.03 10.90 23.06
N ASN A 140 23.28 11.70 22.30
CA ASN A 140 23.04 13.10 22.61
C ASN A 140 22.00 13.26 23.73
N ALA A 141 22.40 13.83 24.86
CA ALA A 141 21.54 13.99 26.04
C ALA A 141 20.28 14.83 25.77
N ALA A 142 20.37 15.88 24.95
CA ALA A 142 19.23 16.72 24.60
C ALA A 142 18.21 15.95 23.75
N THR A 143 18.69 15.19 22.76
CA THR A 143 17.85 14.31 21.94
C THR A 143 17.17 13.24 22.80
N VAL A 144 17.91 12.60 23.71
CA VAL A 144 17.35 11.61 24.64
C VAL A 144 16.26 12.20 25.52
N SER A 145 16.53 13.36 26.13
CA SER A 145 15.57 14.07 26.98
C SER A 145 14.30 14.45 26.22
N LYS A 146 14.43 14.93 24.97
CA LYS A 146 13.28 15.26 24.11
C LYS A 146 12.35 14.05 23.92
N TYR A 147 12.88 12.89 23.59
CA TYR A 147 12.06 11.71 23.32
C TYR A 147 11.52 11.06 24.60
N GLN A 148 12.26 11.11 25.71
CA GLN A 148 11.74 10.73 27.02
C GLN A 148 10.50 11.54 27.41
N ALA A 149 10.51 12.86 27.17
CA ALA A 149 9.33 13.70 27.40
C ALA A 149 8.13 13.30 26.51
N ARG A 150 8.37 12.83 25.28
CA ARG A 150 7.32 12.30 24.39
C ARG A 150 6.74 10.99 24.93
N PHE A 151 7.57 10.08 25.46
CA PHE A 151 7.09 8.86 26.12
C PHE A 151 6.26 9.16 27.36
N VAL A 152 6.66 10.13 28.19
CA VAL A 152 5.86 10.58 29.35
C VAL A 152 4.48 11.06 28.91
N THR A 153 4.41 11.85 27.82
CA THR A 153 3.13 12.33 27.27
C THR A 153 2.25 11.18 26.77
N LEU A 154 2.83 10.21 26.05
CA LEU A 154 2.09 9.02 25.59
C LEU A 154 1.60 8.17 26.76
N ASN A 155 2.44 7.94 27.77
CA ASN A 155 2.07 7.19 28.97
C ASN A 155 0.94 7.89 29.73
N LYS A 156 0.90 9.23 29.79
CA LYS A 156 -0.23 9.98 30.35
C LYS A 156 -1.53 9.71 29.59
N LEU A 157 -1.51 9.69 28.26
CA LEU A 157 -2.69 9.35 27.45
C LEU A 157 -3.15 7.91 27.66
N VAL A 158 -2.21 6.97 27.77
CA VAL A 158 -2.56 5.56 28.07
C VAL A 158 -3.16 5.43 29.47
N ASN A 159 -2.67 6.19 30.44
CA ASN A 159 -3.20 6.13 31.79
C ASN A 159 -4.50 6.94 31.97
N SER A 160 -4.92 7.72 30.97
CA SER A 160 -6.16 8.50 31.02
C SER A 160 -7.38 7.76 30.48
N TYR A 161 -7.24 6.53 29.96
CA TYR A 161 -8.40 5.71 29.60
C TYR A 161 -9.28 5.48 30.84
N LYS A 162 -10.59 5.73 30.68
CA LYS A 162 -11.60 5.52 31.71
C LYS A 162 -11.80 4.04 31.97
N ASP A 163 -11.85 3.23 30.90
CA ASP A 163 -11.83 1.78 30.98
C ASP A 163 -10.49 1.21 30.49
N PRO A 164 -9.58 0.84 31.41
CA PRO A 164 -8.28 0.28 31.06
C PRO A 164 -8.36 -1.16 30.53
N THR A 165 -9.53 -1.82 30.63
CA THR A 165 -9.74 -3.19 30.15
C THR A 165 -10.04 -3.24 28.65
N LEU A 166 -10.36 -2.08 28.05
CA LEU A 166 -10.62 -2.01 26.62
C LEU A 166 -9.41 -2.49 25.82
N PRO A 167 -9.60 -3.30 24.76
CA PRO A 167 -8.49 -3.89 24.01
C PRO A 167 -7.48 -2.87 23.49
N TYR A 168 -7.94 -1.70 23.05
CA TYR A 168 -7.05 -0.62 22.61
C TYR A 168 -6.30 0.04 23.77
N ALA A 169 -6.86 0.12 24.98
CA ALA A 169 -6.17 0.64 26.15
C ALA A 169 -5.03 -0.31 26.58
N VAL A 170 -5.34 -1.60 26.68
CA VAL A 170 -4.36 -2.67 26.95
C VAL A 170 -3.24 -2.67 25.91
N GLN A 171 -3.61 -2.57 24.63
CA GLN A 171 -2.64 -2.54 23.54
C GLN A 171 -1.77 -1.28 23.56
N SER A 172 -2.37 -0.10 23.78
CA SER A 172 -1.64 1.16 23.85
C SER A 172 -0.56 1.10 24.93
N LYS A 173 -0.88 0.51 26.09
CA LYS A 173 0.09 0.27 27.18
C LYS A 173 1.22 -0.65 26.76
N LYS A 174 0.92 -1.75 26.08
CA LYS A 174 1.95 -2.68 25.57
C LYS A 174 2.86 -2.02 24.53
N TYR A 175 2.30 -1.23 23.62
CA TYR A 175 3.03 -0.62 22.52
C TYR A 175 3.93 0.53 22.95
N VAL A 176 3.46 1.41 23.83
CA VAL A 176 4.32 2.48 24.37
C VAL A 176 5.49 1.88 25.15
N ALA A 177 5.24 0.87 25.99
CA ALA A 177 6.28 0.19 26.75
C ALA A 177 7.32 -0.52 25.85
N ALA A 178 6.86 -1.18 24.78
CA ALA A 178 7.76 -1.83 23.82
C ALA A 178 8.63 -0.81 23.06
N LEU A 179 8.05 0.31 22.63
CA LEU A 179 8.77 1.37 21.92
C LEU A 179 9.78 2.09 22.84
N GLU A 180 9.39 2.35 24.08
CA GLU A 180 10.26 2.95 25.11
C GLU A 180 11.43 2.02 25.45
N LYS A 181 11.17 0.72 25.65
CA LYS A 181 12.22 -0.29 25.86
C LYS A 181 13.19 -0.35 24.67
N TRP A 182 12.67 -0.35 23.44
CA TRP A 182 13.49 -0.31 22.23
C TRP A 182 14.38 0.93 22.19
N PHE A 183 13.80 2.11 22.47
CA PHE A 183 14.53 3.37 22.50
C PHE A 183 15.65 3.36 23.55
N ASN A 184 15.34 2.95 24.79
CA ASN A 184 16.31 2.90 25.88
C ASN A 184 17.44 1.89 25.62
N ASN A 185 17.16 0.77 24.96
CA ASN A 185 18.20 -0.16 24.52
C ASN A 185 19.20 0.49 23.55
N TYR A 186 18.70 1.32 22.62
CA TYR A 186 19.56 2.07 21.71
C TYR A 186 20.36 3.14 22.46
N VAL A 187 19.73 3.89 23.36
CA VAL A 187 20.44 4.87 24.21
C VAL A 187 21.57 4.20 24.99
N ASN A 188 21.30 3.09 25.66
CA ASN A 188 22.33 2.37 26.43
C ASN A 188 23.47 1.84 25.54
N LYS A 189 23.13 1.32 24.35
CA LYS A 189 24.11 0.83 23.38
C LYS A 189 25.05 1.94 22.90
N TYR A 190 24.53 3.14 22.63
CA TYR A 190 25.34 4.24 22.11
C TYR A 190 25.97 5.12 23.20
N LYS A 191 25.40 5.16 24.40
CA LYS A 191 26.01 5.79 25.58
C LYS A 191 27.27 5.06 26.03
N SER A 192 27.28 3.73 25.98
CA SER A 192 28.48 2.92 26.27
C SER A 192 29.54 2.95 25.16
N ALA A 193 29.14 3.20 23.91
CA ALA A 193 30.07 3.40 22.80
C ALA A 193 30.74 4.80 22.81
N GLY A 194 30.15 5.78 23.51
CA GLY A 194 30.70 7.12 23.67
C GLY A 194 31.84 7.23 24.69
N THR A 195 32.01 6.24 25.57
CA THR A 195 33.11 6.18 26.56
C THR A 195 34.28 5.32 26.13
N SER A 196 34.19 4.60 25.01
CA SER A 196 35.38 4.07 24.34
C SER A 196 36.13 5.22 23.68
N LYS A 197 37.16 5.69 24.40
CA LYS A 197 38.39 6.39 23.98
C LYS A 197 38.36 6.95 22.55
N PRO A 198 38.60 8.26 22.33
CA PRO A 198 38.77 8.78 20.99
C PRO A 198 39.96 8.06 20.35
N THR A 199 39.70 7.07 19.50
CA THR A 199 40.66 6.70 18.47
C THR A 199 40.81 7.95 17.65
N ALA A 200 41.94 8.61 17.86
CA ALA A 200 42.42 9.69 17.04
C ALA A 200 42.03 9.39 15.59
N LYS A 201 41.45 10.39 14.95
CA LYS A 201 41.17 10.40 13.52
C LYS A 201 42.54 10.29 12.83
N THR A 202 43.07 9.08 12.73
CA THR A 202 44.19 8.78 11.87
C THR A 202 43.64 9.07 10.49
N THR A 203 44.09 10.17 9.90
CA THR A 203 44.01 10.43 8.48
C THR A 203 44.35 9.11 7.79
N ALA A 204 43.31 8.46 7.27
CA ALA A 204 43.44 7.15 6.68
C ALA A 204 44.41 7.30 5.51
N LYS A 205 45.63 6.80 5.72
CA LYS A 205 46.52 6.42 4.64
C LYS A 205 45.65 5.64 3.64
N PRO A 206 45.62 6.00 2.34
CA PRO A 206 44.79 5.31 1.37
C PRO A 206 45.02 3.82 1.54
N ALA A 207 43.95 3.11 1.91
CA ALA A 207 44.01 1.68 2.13
C ALA A 207 44.59 1.07 0.86
N ASP A 208 45.73 0.38 1.03
CA ASP A 208 46.40 -0.32 -0.04
C ASP A 208 45.38 -1.22 -0.75
N ALA A 209 45.38 -1.22 -2.08
CA ALA A 209 44.36 -1.92 -2.88
C ALA A 209 44.36 -3.45 -2.63
N SER A 210 45.40 -3.94 -1.96
CA SER A 210 45.62 -5.32 -1.52
C SER A 210 45.04 -5.66 -0.14
N ALA A 211 44.62 -4.66 0.65
CA ALA A 211 44.14 -4.89 2.01
C ALA A 211 42.81 -5.68 2.00
N PRO A 212 42.65 -6.69 2.87
CA PRO A 212 41.42 -7.48 2.92
C PRO A 212 40.21 -6.60 3.29
N LEU A 213 39.11 -6.76 2.55
CA LEU A 213 37.84 -6.09 2.84
C LEU A 213 37.41 -6.34 4.30
N ASP A 214 36.99 -5.29 4.98
CA ASP A 214 36.35 -5.41 6.29
C ASP A 214 35.02 -6.18 6.19
N TYR A 215 34.49 -6.60 7.35
CA TYR A 215 33.26 -7.39 7.41
C TYR A 215 32.06 -6.71 6.75
N MET A 216 31.92 -5.39 6.86
CA MET A 216 30.79 -4.66 6.31
C MET A 216 30.87 -4.60 4.79
N ASN A 217 32.05 -4.31 4.23
CA ASN A 217 32.27 -4.32 2.79
C ASN A 217 32.20 -5.74 2.20
N LYS A 218 32.69 -6.78 2.90
CA LYS A 218 32.50 -8.19 2.51
C LYS A 218 31.02 -8.56 2.41
N ARG A 219 30.23 -8.19 3.42
CA ARG A 219 28.79 -8.46 3.44
C ARG A 219 28.05 -7.67 2.36
N ALA A 220 28.42 -6.40 2.13
CA ALA A 220 27.86 -5.60 1.05
C ALA A 220 28.18 -6.21 -0.33
N LEU A 221 29.41 -6.70 -0.52
CA LEU A 221 29.84 -7.36 -1.75
C LEU A 221 29.04 -8.62 -2.04
N MET A 222 28.85 -9.49 -1.06
CA MET A 222 28.04 -10.71 -1.21
C MET A 222 26.60 -10.40 -1.68
N PHE A 223 25.97 -9.36 -1.12
CA PHE A 223 24.63 -8.96 -1.56
C PHE A 223 24.63 -8.35 -2.96
N PHE A 224 25.65 -7.55 -3.28
CA PHE A 224 25.80 -6.99 -4.62
C PHE A 224 25.99 -8.08 -5.66
N GLU A 225 26.91 -9.03 -5.44
CA GLU A 225 27.17 -10.16 -6.36
C GLU A 225 25.92 -11.00 -6.58
N LYS A 226 25.21 -11.37 -5.50
CA LYS A 226 23.96 -12.13 -5.60
C LYS A 226 22.88 -11.42 -6.41
N ASP A 227 22.68 -10.13 -6.18
CA ASP A 227 21.70 -9.34 -6.94
C ASP A 227 22.19 -9.14 -8.39
N TYR A 228 23.50 -8.96 -8.60
CA TYR A 228 24.10 -8.81 -9.93
C TYR A 228 23.88 -10.07 -10.77
N ASP A 229 24.20 -11.25 -10.25
CA ASP A 229 24.04 -12.52 -10.98
C ASP A 229 22.58 -12.77 -11.36
N ARG A 230 21.66 -12.44 -10.44
CA ARG A 230 20.21 -12.50 -10.70
C ARG A 230 19.79 -11.58 -11.85
N TYR A 231 20.33 -10.36 -11.90
CA TYR A 231 19.87 -9.36 -12.86
C TYR A 231 20.61 -9.40 -14.18
N ALA A 232 21.89 -9.78 -14.20
CA ALA A 232 22.76 -9.76 -15.38
C ALA A 232 22.21 -10.59 -16.54
N VAL A 233 21.48 -11.68 -16.24
CA VAL A 233 20.81 -12.51 -17.25
C VAL A 233 19.81 -11.69 -18.08
N ASN A 234 19.12 -10.73 -17.45
CA ASN A 234 18.14 -9.87 -18.14
C ASN A 234 18.79 -8.81 -19.04
N PHE A 235 20.11 -8.63 -18.95
CA PHE A 235 20.90 -7.70 -19.77
C PHE A 235 21.73 -8.41 -20.85
N LYS A 236 21.50 -9.71 -21.09
CA LYS A 236 22.08 -10.43 -22.23
C LYS A 236 21.49 -9.92 -23.54
N THR A 237 20.17 -9.76 -23.58
CA THR A 237 19.42 -9.14 -24.67
C THR A 237 18.52 -8.09 -24.06
N VAL A 238 18.78 -6.82 -24.36
CA VAL A 238 17.98 -5.72 -23.80
C VAL A 238 16.65 -5.67 -24.55
N ASP A 239 15.62 -6.21 -23.92
CA ASP A 239 14.24 -6.17 -24.42
C ASP A 239 13.64 -4.77 -24.18
N PRO A 240 13.31 -4.00 -25.24
CA PRO A 240 12.75 -2.66 -25.12
C PRO A 240 11.44 -2.62 -24.31
N THR A 241 10.69 -3.72 -24.24
CA THR A 241 9.43 -3.80 -23.48
C THR A 241 9.66 -3.92 -21.96
N LYS A 242 10.89 -4.24 -21.53
CA LYS A 242 11.26 -4.45 -20.12
C LYS A 242 12.17 -3.36 -19.56
N VAL A 243 12.33 -2.24 -20.25
CA VAL A 243 13.27 -1.16 -19.87
C VAL A 243 12.98 -0.61 -18.47
N ASP A 244 11.72 -0.50 -18.05
CA ASP A 244 11.36 -0.09 -16.68
C ASP A 244 11.85 -1.10 -15.62
N GLN A 245 11.69 -2.40 -15.91
CA GLN A 245 12.17 -3.47 -15.03
C GLN A 245 13.71 -3.46 -14.95
N LEU A 246 14.40 -3.30 -16.07
CA LEU A 246 15.86 -3.21 -16.14
C LEU A 246 16.38 -1.98 -15.38
N THR A 247 15.72 -0.83 -15.52
CA THR A 247 16.00 0.38 -14.74
C THR A 247 15.84 0.13 -13.24
N GLY A 248 14.77 -0.57 -12.84
CA GLY A 248 14.55 -0.97 -11.44
C GLY A 248 15.67 -1.87 -10.90
N ASN A 249 16.15 -2.82 -11.70
CA ASN A 249 17.27 -3.70 -11.34
C ASN A 249 18.58 -2.90 -11.14
N ILE A 250 18.88 -1.94 -12.03
CA ILE A 250 20.05 -1.05 -11.89
C ILE A 250 19.95 -0.23 -10.60
N LYS A 251 18.80 0.38 -10.29
CA LYS A 251 18.60 1.15 -9.05
C LYS A 251 18.79 0.30 -7.79
N ALA A 252 18.36 -0.96 -7.82
CA ALA A 252 18.60 -1.89 -6.72
C ALA A 252 20.11 -2.13 -6.53
N LEU A 253 20.87 -2.34 -7.61
CA LEU A 253 22.33 -2.50 -7.56
C LEU A 253 23.04 -1.23 -7.09
N GLU A 254 22.61 -0.04 -7.52
CA GLU A 254 23.13 1.25 -7.02
C GLU A 254 22.92 1.40 -5.51
N THR A 255 21.74 0.99 -5.02
CA THR A 255 21.41 1.01 -3.58
C THR A 255 22.27 0.03 -2.78
N ARG A 256 22.70 -1.08 -3.38
CA ARG A 256 23.66 -2.00 -2.77
C ARG A 256 25.06 -1.41 -2.78
N TYR A 257 25.48 -0.87 -3.93
CA TYR A 257 26.79 -0.28 -4.14
C TYR A 257 27.06 0.90 -3.19
N SER A 258 26.06 1.74 -2.91
CA SER A 258 26.20 2.88 -1.99
C SER A 258 26.55 2.51 -0.54
N LYS A 259 26.52 1.21 -0.20
CA LYS A 259 26.91 0.70 1.12
C LYS A 259 28.40 0.37 1.24
N PHE A 260 29.15 0.40 0.13
CA PHE A 260 30.60 0.23 0.19
C PHE A 260 31.24 1.49 0.75
N THR A 261 32.10 1.31 1.76
CA THR A 261 32.95 2.38 2.30
C THR A 261 34.37 2.30 1.75
N ALA A 262 34.80 1.12 1.27
CA ALA A 262 36.12 0.90 0.68
C ALA A 262 36.13 1.15 -0.84
N THR A 263 35.91 2.40 -1.27
CA THR A 263 35.74 2.76 -2.69
C THR A 263 36.94 2.44 -3.57
N ASN A 264 38.15 2.40 -3.00
CA ASN A 264 39.39 2.15 -3.73
C ASN A 264 39.79 0.67 -3.77
N HIS A 265 39.04 -0.22 -3.12
CA HIS A 265 39.36 -1.64 -3.13
C HIS A 265 39.04 -2.28 -4.49
N ALA A 266 39.93 -3.12 -5.01
CA ALA A 266 39.83 -3.69 -6.36
C ALA A 266 38.46 -4.33 -6.66
N LYS A 267 37.90 -5.11 -5.72
CA LYS A 267 36.57 -5.73 -5.87
C LYS A 267 35.41 -4.72 -5.90
N VAL A 268 35.53 -3.59 -5.21
CA VAL A 268 34.50 -2.53 -5.24
C VAL A 268 34.58 -1.78 -6.55
N ILE A 269 35.79 -1.51 -7.05
CA ILE A 269 36.02 -0.95 -8.38
C ILE A 269 35.46 -1.88 -9.46
N ASP A 270 35.66 -3.19 -9.36
CA ASP A 270 35.09 -4.17 -10.28
C ASP A 270 33.55 -4.16 -10.25
N ALA A 271 32.95 -4.15 -9.05
CA ALA A 271 31.51 -4.01 -8.88
C ALA A 271 30.98 -2.72 -9.55
N ARG A 272 31.73 -1.61 -9.45
CA ARG A 272 31.38 -0.36 -10.11
C ARG A 272 31.42 -0.49 -11.63
N LYS A 273 32.50 -1.04 -12.18
CA LYS A 273 32.66 -1.28 -13.63
C LYS A 273 31.51 -2.13 -14.18
N ARG A 274 31.13 -3.18 -13.46
CA ARG A 274 30.01 -4.05 -13.82
C ARG A 274 28.67 -3.30 -13.83
N LEU A 275 28.43 -2.45 -12.84
CA LEU A 275 27.23 -1.61 -12.79
C LEU A 275 27.18 -0.61 -13.94
N ASP A 276 28.30 0.07 -14.22
CA ASP A 276 28.38 1.04 -15.31
C ASP A 276 28.24 0.35 -16.69
N ALA A 277 28.71 -0.88 -16.84
CA ALA A 277 28.48 -1.69 -18.04
C ALA A 277 26.99 -2.01 -18.27
N LEU A 278 26.22 -2.30 -17.21
CA LEU A 278 24.77 -2.50 -17.32
C LEU A 278 24.04 -1.22 -17.71
N LYS A 279 24.45 -0.07 -17.16
CA LYS A 279 23.90 1.24 -17.55
C LYS A 279 24.15 1.53 -19.02
N LYS A 280 25.38 1.35 -19.48
CA LYS A 280 25.74 1.56 -20.89
C LYS A 280 24.92 0.70 -21.86
N LYS A 281 24.59 -0.53 -21.48
CA LYS A 281 23.69 -1.40 -22.28
C LYS A 281 22.26 -0.85 -22.36
N LEU A 282 21.78 -0.19 -21.31
CA LEU A 282 20.45 0.41 -21.29
C LEU A 282 20.41 1.75 -22.02
N ASP A 283 21.51 2.51 -21.96
CA ASP A 283 21.71 3.79 -22.64
C ASP A 283 22.08 3.63 -24.13
N ASP A 284 22.08 2.40 -24.65
CA ASP A 284 22.34 2.14 -26.06
C ASP A 284 21.31 2.87 -26.94
N PRO A 285 21.73 3.70 -27.91
CA PRO A 285 20.82 4.46 -28.76
C PRO A 285 19.78 3.58 -29.47
N SER A 286 20.11 2.33 -29.79
CA SER A 286 19.18 1.38 -30.42
C SER A 286 18.04 0.97 -29.48
N VAL A 287 18.34 0.82 -28.18
CA VAL A 287 17.33 0.53 -27.13
C VAL A 287 16.45 1.75 -26.93
N ALA A 288 17.04 2.94 -26.83
CA ALA A 288 16.29 4.19 -26.70
C ALA A 288 15.34 4.42 -27.89
N ALA A 289 15.82 4.19 -29.11
CA ALA A 289 15.01 4.28 -30.33
C ALA A 289 13.87 3.26 -30.35
N ALA A 290 14.13 2.01 -29.93
CA ALA A 290 13.11 0.98 -29.85
C ALA A 290 12.04 1.28 -28.79
N VAL A 291 12.42 1.82 -27.63
CA VAL A 291 11.48 2.27 -26.59
C VAL A 291 10.61 3.42 -27.11
N ALA A 292 11.22 4.41 -27.77
CA ALA A 292 10.50 5.54 -28.35
C ALA A 292 9.48 5.06 -29.41
N LYS A 293 9.88 4.13 -30.27
CA LYS A 293 9.00 3.51 -31.27
C LYS A 293 7.82 2.78 -30.61
N ASN A 294 8.09 1.93 -29.62
CA ASN A 294 7.05 1.19 -28.89
C ASN A 294 6.09 2.13 -28.16
N LYS A 295 6.59 3.23 -27.59
CA LYS A 295 5.77 4.25 -26.94
C LYS A 295 4.87 4.98 -27.95
N ALA A 296 5.42 5.38 -29.10
CA ALA A 296 4.65 6.03 -30.16
C ALA A 296 3.56 5.09 -30.71
N GLU A 297 3.87 3.81 -30.88
CA GLU A 297 2.90 2.79 -31.30
C GLU A 297 1.81 2.57 -30.25
N ALA A 298 2.17 2.46 -28.96
CA ALA A 298 1.22 2.40 -27.85
C ALA A 298 0.27 3.60 -27.82
N GLU A 299 0.80 4.82 -27.98
CA GLU A 299 0.00 6.04 -28.04
C GLU A 299 -0.94 6.08 -29.26
N ARG A 300 -0.46 5.62 -30.42
CA ARG A 300 -1.27 5.46 -31.64
C ARG A 300 -2.42 4.48 -31.41
N LEU A 301 -2.15 3.30 -30.85
CA LEU A 301 -3.18 2.29 -30.55
C LEU A 301 -4.21 2.82 -29.54
N SER A 302 -3.77 3.49 -28.47
CA SER A 302 -4.68 4.12 -27.50
C SER A 302 -5.60 5.17 -28.15
N LYS A 303 -5.10 5.96 -29.12
CA LYS A 303 -5.92 6.92 -29.86
C LYS A 303 -6.99 6.23 -30.71
N ILE A 304 -6.66 5.13 -31.38
CA ILE A 304 -7.60 4.34 -32.18
C ILE A 304 -8.72 3.80 -31.28
N VAL A 305 -8.36 3.13 -30.17
CA VAL A 305 -9.35 2.58 -29.22
C VAL A 305 -10.28 3.66 -28.65
N LYS A 306 -9.75 4.86 -28.36
CA LYS A 306 -10.57 5.99 -27.88
C LYS A 306 -11.51 6.54 -28.94
N LEU A 307 -11.12 6.52 -30.22
CA LEU A 307 -11.99 6.94 -31.33
C LEU A 307 -13.12 5.93 -31.53
N ASP A 308 -12.81 4.63 -31.52
CA ASP A 308 -13.80 3.56 -31.65
C ASP A 308 -14.82 3.59 -30.49
N TYR A 309 -14.35 3.83 -29.26
CA TYR A 309 -15.24 4.00 -28.11
C TYR A 309 -16.17 5.22 -28.26
N ARG A 310 -15.66 6.36 -28.74
CA ARG A 310 -16.48 7.56 -28.95
C ARG A 310 -17.50 7.36 -30.06
N GLN A 311 -17.14 6.69 -31.15
CA GLN A 311 -18.07 6.36 -32.23
C GLN A 311 -19.15 5.38 -31.75
N SER A 312 -18.77 4.34 -31.01
CA SER A 312 -19.71 3.37 -30.42
C SER A 312 -20.64 4.02 -29.40
N SER A 313 -20.13 4.93 -28.56
CA SER A 313 -20.93 5.69 -27.60
C SER A 313 -21.87 6.70 -28.26
N ALA A 314 -21.48 7.32 -29.37
CA ALA A 314 -22.34 8.20 -30.16
C ALA A 314 -23.46 7.43 -30.89
N LEU A 315 -23.17 6.20 -31.36
CA LEU A 315 -24.18 5.30 -31.91
C LEU A 315 -25.15 4.80 -30.83
N ALA A 316 -24.67 4.56 -29.61
CA ALA A 316 -25.50 4.13 -28.48
C ALA A 316 -26.35 5.26 -27.87
N SER A 317 -25.90 6.52 -27.93
CA SER A 317 -26.66 7.69 -27.44
C SER A 317 -27.62 8.27 -28.49
N GLY A 318 -27.50 7.85 -29.75
CA GLY A 318 -28.45 8.09 -30.82
C GLY A 318 -29.75 7.30 -30.60
N VAL A 319 -30.62 7.80 -29.72
CA VAL A 319 -32.02 7.40 -29.62
C VAL A 319 -32.74 7.79 -30.92
N GLY A 320 -32.76 6.88 -31.88
CA GLY A 320 -33.54 6.98 -33.10
C GLY A 320 -33.43 5.68 -33.88
N ARG A 321 -34.56 4.97 -34.05
CA ARG A 321 -34.66 3.73 -34.83
C ARG A 321 -33.88 3.83 -36.14
N VAL A 322 -32.77 3.12 -36.27
CA VAL A 322 -32.14 2.84 -37.57
C VAL A 322 -32.40 1.38 -37.91
N LYS A 323 -33.36 1.17 -38.80
CA LYS A 323 -33.80 -0.15 -39.29
C LYS A 323 -32.92 -0.67 -40.45
N SER A 324 -31.70 -0.18 -40.63
CA SER A 324 -30.86 -0.48 -41.81
C SER A 324 -29.36 -0.65 -41.51
N VAL A 325 -28.99 -1.09 -40.30
CA VAL A 325 -27.57 -1.26 -39.91
C VAL A 325 -26.92 -2.55 -40.49
N GLY A 326 -27.67 -3.34 -41.27
CA GLY A 326 -27.17 -4.57 -41.88
C GLY A 326 -26.17 -4.38 -43.03
N GLU A 327 -26.21 -3.25 -43.75
CA GLU A 327 -25.40 -3.06 -44.96
C GLU A 327 -24.08 -2.31 -44.73
N ASP A 328 -23.98 -1.47 -43.68
CA ASP A 328 -22.74 -0.71 -43.43
C ASP A 328 -21.69 -1.51 -42.63
N LEU A 329 -22.08 -2.54 -41.88
CA LEU A 329 -21.15 -3.38 -41.13
C LEU A 329 -20.26 -4.27 -42.04
N GLU A 330 -20.69 -4.55 -43.27
CA GLU A 330 -19.88 -5.29 -44.24
C GLU A 330 -18.72 -4.45 -44.80
N LYS A 331 -18.83 -3.12 -44.86
CA LYS A 331 -17.71 -2.23 -45.21
C LYS A 331 -16.63 -2.18 -44.13
N TYR A 332 -16.98 -2.39 -42.87
CA TYR A 332 -16.04 -2.35 -41.74
C TYR A 332 -15.48 -3.72 -41.33
N LYS A 333 -15.98 -4.84 -41.88
CA LYS A 333 -15.33 -6.17 -41.77
C LYS A 333 -13.95 -6.24 -42.46
N LYS A 334 -13.60 -5.24 -43.27
CA LYS A 334 -12.27 -5.09 -43.90
C LYS A 334 -11.27 -4.32 -43.02
N VAL A 335 -11.36 -4.41 -41.69
CA VAL A 335 -10.23 -4.03 -40.84
C VAL A 335 -9.39 -5.27 -40.62
N THR A 336 -8.28 -5.29 -41.35
CA THR A 336 -7.21 -6.29 -41.35
C THR A 336 -6.96 -6.84 -39.95
N VAL A 337 -7.22 -8.14 -39.78
CA VAL A 337 -6.75 -8.89 -38.62
C VAL A 337 -5.22 -8.78 -38.63
N LEU A 338 -4.66 -7.94 -37.76
CA LEU A 338 -3.23 -7.83 -37.52
C LEU A 338 -2.76 -9.11 -36.80
N LYS A 339 -2.63 -10.21 -37.56
CA LYS A 339 -2.05 -11.48 -37.09
C LYS A 339 -0.56 -11.38 -36.74
N ASP A 340 0.11 -10.30 -37.16
CA ASP A 340 1.56 -10.13 -37.05
C ASP A 340 2.02 -8.94 -36.18
N ALA A 341 1.13 -8.31 -35.41
CA ALA A 341 1.53 -7.21 -34.53
C ALA A 341 2.30 -7.72 -33.29
N PRO A 342 3.44 -7.10 -32.90
CA PRO A 342 4.16 -7.49 -31.69
C PRO A 342 3.27 -7.35 -30.45
N LYS A 343 3.30 -8.36 -29.57
CA LYS A 343 2.47 -8.38 -28.35
C LYS A 343 2.65 -7.08 -27.58
N PRO A 344 1.57 -6.34 -27.28
CA PRO A 344 1.67 -5.05 -26.61
C PRO A 344 2.24 -5.24 -25.19
N GLY A 345 3.02 -4.26 -24.74
CA GLY A 345 3.63 -4.29 -23.40
C GLY A 345 2.59 -4.38 -22.27
N LEU A 346 3.00 -4.90 -21.11
CA LEU A 346 2.17 -5.14 -19.92
C LEU A 346 1.35 -3.91 -19.45
N SER A 347 1.82 -2.69 -19.74
CA SER A 347 1.10 -1.44 -19.44
C SER A 347 -0.14 -1.28 -20.32
N LEU A 348 -0.03 -1.55 -21.62
CA LEU A 348 -1.16 -1.48 -22.56
C LEU A 348 -2.18 -2.58 -22.27
N ILE A 349 -1.72 -3.78 -21.89
CA ILE A 349 -2.60 -4.90 -21.49
C ILE A 349 -3.44 -4.48 -20.28
N ARG A 350 -2.85 -3.82 -19.27
CA ARG A 350 -3.60 -3.30 -18.11
C ARG A 350 -4.57 -2.19 -18.48
N GLU A 351 -4.19 -1.28 -19.37
CA GLU A 351 -5.09 -0.21 -19.81
C GLU A 351 -6.27 -0.78 -20.62
N LEU A 352 -6.02 -1.76 -21.48
CA LEU A 352 -7.06 -2.50 -22.21
C LEU A 352 -7.99 -3.26 -21.26
N ASP A 353 -7.45 -3.93 -20.23
CA ASP A 353 -8.24 -4.60 -19.19
C ASP A 353 -9.16 -3.62 -18.44
N ILE A 354 -8.66 -2.41 -18.12
CA ILE A 354 -9.44 -1.37 -17.46
C ILE A 354 -10.55 -0.86 -18.38
N ILE A 355 -10.27 -0.69 -19.68
CA ILE A 355 -11.25 -0.24 -20.67
C ILE A 355 -12.32 -1.32 -20.88
N LEU A 356 -11.93 -2.59 -21.07
CA LEU A 356 -12.84 -3.72 -21.20
C LEU A 356 -13.75 -3.88 -19.98
N LYS A 357 -13.17 -3.69 -18.77
CA LYS A 357 -13.94 -3.73 -17.53
C LYS A 357 -14.96 -2.60 -17.43
N ARG A 358 -14.63 -1.39 -17.89
CA ARG A 358 -15.57 -0.26 -17.97
C ARG A 358 -16.69 -0.51 -18.97
N MET A 359 -16.36 -1.06 -20.15
CA MET A 359 -17.37 -1.43 -21.15
C MET A 359 -18.39 -2.44 -20.60
N LYS A 360 -17.94 -3.38 -19.76
CA LYS A 360 -18.81 -4.33 -19.06
C LYS A 360 -19.69 -3.67 -17.99
N ASP A 361 -19.14 -2.71 -17.24
CA ASP A 361 -19.87 -1.96 -16.22
C ASP A 361 -20.93 -1.02 -16.83
N ASP A 362 -20.73 -0.56 -18.07
CA ASP A 362 -21.65 0.32 -18.81
C ASP A 362 -22.76 -0.43 -19.57
N GLY A 363 -22.88 -1.76 -19.42
CA GLY A 363 -23.99 -2.55 -19.94
C GLY A 363 -23.97 -2.82 -21.45
N VAL A 364 -22.79 -2.72 -22.08
CA VAL A 364 -22.61 -3.13 -23.49
C VAL A 364 -22.78 -4.66 -23.59
N PRO A 365 -23.71 -5.19 -24.42
CA PRO A 365 -23.96 -6.63 -24.52
C PRO A 365 -22.73 -7.41 -25.03
N GLU A 366 -22.48 -8.60 -24.46
CA GLU A 366 -21.43 -9.56 -24.87
C GLU A 366 -21.80 -10.30 -26.17
N ASP A 367 -22.45 -9.62 -27.11
CA ASP A 367 -22.98 -10.23 -28.33
C ASP A 367 -21.91 -10.11 -29.41
N ASN A 368 -20.81 -10.86 -29.23
CA ASN A 368 -19.95 -11.42 -30.28
C ASN A 368 -18.73 -12.08 -29.62
N GLU A 369 -18.76 -13.41 -29.55
CA GLU A 369 -17.60 -14.24 -29.23
C GLU A 369 -16.41 -13.86 -30.12
N THR A 370 -15.42 -13.19 -29.54
CA THR A 370 -14.09 -13.09 -30.13
C THR A 370 -13.19 -14.06 -29.37
N TYR A 371 -13.13 -15.29 -29.84
CA TYR A 371 -12.15 -16.27 -29.36
C TYR A 371 -10.74 -15.72 -29.61
N ILE A 372 -10.00 -15.44 -28.53
CA ILE A 372 -8.54 -15.38 -28.61
C ILE A 372 -8.05 -16.81 -28.44
N GLU A 373 -7.92 -17.54 -29.55
CA GLU A 373 -7.16 -18.78 -29.55
C GLU A 373 -5.70 -18.47 -29.19
N THR A 374 -5.24 -19.02 -28.07
CA THR A 374 -3.86 -18.94 -27.62
C THR A 374 -3.13 -20.18 -28.10
N LYS A 375 -2.20 -20.01 -29.05
CA LYS A 375 -1.07 -20.93 -29.25
C LYS A 375 0.20 -20.31 -28.70
#